data_AF-A0A5C8SG51-F1
#
_entry.id   AF-A0A5C8SG51-F1
#
_cell.length_a   1.000
_cell.length_b   1.000
_cell.length_c   1.000
_cell.angle_alpha   90.00
_cell.angle_beta   90.00
_cell.angle_gamma   90.00
#
_symmetry.space_group_name_H-M   'P 1'
#
loop_
_entity.id
_entity.type
_entity.pdbx_description
1 polymer ?
#
loop_
_entity_poly.entity_id
_entity_poly.type
_entity_poly.pdbx_seq_one_letter_code
_entity_poly.pdbx_strand_id
1 'polypeptide(L)' 'MARRKAPHIPDAILDQLLAGADPKAAFEADGLLDRLKKALAERALNAEMDHHLAGEDAGNSRNGYGRKTVTTETGRIELA' A
#
# COMPACT_ATOMS: atom_id res chain seq x y z
N MET A 1 3.33 33.33 16.70
CA MET A 1 2.76 32.07 16.19
C MET A 1 3.86 31.02 16.16
N ALA A 2 3.71 29.90 16.88
CA ALA A 2 4.76 28.87 16.93
C ALA A 2 4.95 28.25 15.54
N ARG A 3 6.18 28.23 15.02
CA ARG A 3 6.50 27.53 13.77
C ARG A 3 6.19 26.04 13.97
N ARG A 4 5.20 25.52 13.24
CA ARG A 4 4.97 24.06 13.17
C ARG A 4 6.24 23.41 12.64
N LYS A 5 6.66 22.31 13.28
CA LYS A 5 7.72 21.43 12.78
C LYS A 5 7.33 20.99 11.36
N ALA A 6 8.30 20.98 10.45
CA ALA A 6 8.05 20.53 9.08
C ALA A 6 7.47 19.11 9.10
N PRO A 7 6.43 18.83 8.30
CA PRO A 7 5.79 17.53 8.28
C PRO A 7 6.75 16.47 7.71
N HIS A 8 6.67 15.24 8.23
CA HIS A 8 7.51 14.13 7.77
C HIS A 8 7.09 13.64 6.37
N ILE A 9 5.79 13.76 6.05
CA ILE A 9 5.25 13.51 4.71
C ILE A 9 5.05 14.88 4.07
N PRO A 10 5.64 15.13 2.89
CA PRO A 10 5.43 16.40 2.19
C PRO A 10 3.94 16.63 1.88
N ASP A 11 3.48 17.87 2.04
CA ASP A 11 2.07 18.24 1.81
C ASP A 11 1.61 17.85 0.39
N ALA A 12 2.49 18.01 -0.61
CA ALA A 12 2.20 17.61 -1.99
C ALA A 12 1.82 16.12 -2.15
N ILE A 13 2.38 15.23 -1.31
CA ILE A 13 2.03 13.80 -1.33
C ILE A 13 0.66 13.59 -0.68
N LEU A 14 0.36 14.32 0.40
CA LEU A 14 -0.96 14.27 1.05
C LEU A 14 -2.04 14.79 0.11
N ASP A 15 -1.77 15.88 -0.59
CA ASP A 15 -2.66 16.45 -1.61
C ASP A 15 -2.88 15.46 -2.75
N GLN A 16 -1.83 14.77 -3.21
CA GLN A 16 -1.97 13.74 -4.24
C GLN A 16 -2.79 12.53 -3.74
N LEU A 17 -2.59 12.07 -2.51
CA LEU A 17 -3.34 10.95 -1.94
C LEU A 17 -4.82 11.30 -1.73
N LEU A 18 -5.12 12.56 -1.40
CA LEU A 18 -6.47 13.06 -1.19
C LEU A 18 -7.14 13.57 -2.48
N ALA A 19 -6.40 13.66 -3.58
CA ALA A 19 -6.93 14.19 -4.84
C ALA A 19 -8.13 13.37 -5.32
N GLY A 20 -9.28 14.04 -5.44
CA GLY A 20 -10.52 13.41 -5.90
C GLY A 20 -11.25 12.54 -4.85
N ALA A 21 -10.77 12.50 -3.60
CA ALA A 21 -11.44 11.83 -2.49
C ALA A 21 -11.98 12.84 -1.46
N ASP A 22 -13.08 12.50 -0.78
CA ASP A 22 -13.49 13.26 0.42
C ASP A 22 -12.48 12.97 1.55
N PRO A 23 -11.81 13.98 2.11
CA PRO A 23 -10.88 13.80 3.22
C PRO A 23 -11.49 13.10 4.43
N LYS A 24 -12.81 13.20 4.65
CA LYS A 24 -13.49 12.47 5.74
C LYS A 24 -13.56 10.97 5.47
N ALA A 25 -13.88 10.59 4.23
CA ALA A 25 -13.93 9.21 3.80
C ALA A 25 -12.56 8.52 3.81
N ALA A 26 -11.46 9.28 3.90
CA ALA A 26 -10.11 8.71 4.02
C ALA A 26 -9.95 7.81 5.26
N PHE A 27 -10.68 8.10 6.34
CA PHE A 27 -10.63 7.41 7.63
C PHE A 27 -11.77 6.42 7.86
N GLU A 28 -12.73 6.34 6.93
CA GLU A 28 -13.81 5.35 7.02
C GLU A 28 -13.28 3.94 6.74
N ALA A 29 -14.05 2.93 7.14
CA ALA A 29 -13.76 1.54 6.81
C ALA A 29 -13.71 1.36 5.29
N ASP A 30 -12.72 0.60 4.79
CA ASP A 30 -12.43 0.47 3.35
C ASP A 30 -12.06 1.80 2.66
N GLY A 31 -11.70 2.81 3.47
CA GLY A 31 -11.31 4.14 3.03
C GLY A 31 -9.92 4.20 2.37
N LEU A 32 -9.39 5.41 2.24
CA LEU A 32 -8.08 5.64 1.62
C LEU A 32 -6.94 4.93 2.34
N LEU A 33 -6.94 4.95 3.68
CA LEU A 33 -5.86 4.37 4.47
C LEU A 33 -5.79 2.85 4.33
N ASP A 34 -6.93 2.16 4.26
CA ASP A 34 -6.95 0.71 4.09
C ASP A 34 -6.51 0.31 2.68
N ARG A 35 -6.93 1.08 1.66
CA ARG A 35 -6.42 0.93 0.29
C ARG A 35 -4.92 1.21 0.19
N LEU A 36 -4.41 2.19 0.94
CA LEU A 36 -2.97 2.50 0.97
C LEU A 36 -2.17 1.36 1.62
N LYS A 37 -2.65 0.81 2.76
CA LYS A 37 -2.03 -0.37 3.40
C LYS A 37 -1.99 -1.56 2.44
N LYS A 38 -3.10 -1.84 1.76
CA LYS A 38 -3.18 -2.89 0.73
C LYS A 38 -2.14 -2.68 -0.36
N ALA A 39 -2.11 -1.48 -0.96
CA ALA A 39 -1.19 -1.18 -2.05
C ALA A 39 0.29 -1.29 -1.62
N LEU A 40 0.62 -0.87 -0.40
CA LEU A 40 1.97 -1.03 0.15
C LEU A 40 2.35 -2.49 0.36
N ALA A 41 1.44 -3.31 0.91
CA ALA A 41 1.67 -4.74 1.11
C ALA A 41 1.87 -5.47 -0.23
N GLU A 42 0.99 -5.24 -1.21
CA GLU A 42 1.10 -5.85 -2.55
C GLU A 42 2.36 -5.39 -3.28
N ARG A 43 2.77 -4.14 -3.12
CA ARG A 43 4.02 -3.63 -3.70
C ARG A 43 5.24 -4.33 -3.10
N ALA A 44 5.27 -4.53 -1.79
CA ALA A 44 6.37 -5.24 -1.13
C ALA A 44 6.46 -6.70 -1.62
N LEU A 45 5.33 -7.42 -1.66
CA LEU A 45 5.27 -8.80 -2.14
C LEU A 45 5.73 -8.92 -3.61
N ASN A 46 5.34 -7.97 -4.46
CA ASN A 46 5.79 -7.97 -5.85
C ASN A 46 7.28 -7.70 -5.99
N ALA A 47 7.83 -6.79 -5.19
CA ALA A 47 9.26 -6.51 -5.18
C ALA A 47 10.08 -7.71 -4.69
N GLU A 48 9.59 -8.44 -3.69
CA GLU A 48 10.21 -9.70 -3.25
C GLU A 48 10.20 -10.77 -4.36
N MET A 49 9.10 -10.88 -5.11
CA MET A 49 9.00 -11.80 -6.24
C MET A 49 9.94 -11.40 -7.39
N ASP A 50 10.02 -10.11 -7.71
CA ASP A 50 10.98 -9.60 -8.72
C ASP A 50 12.42 -9.89 -8.31
N HIS A 51 12.75 -9.70 -7.03
CA HIS A 51 14.07 -10.02 -6.49
C HIS A 51 14.35 -11.53 -6.59
N HIS A 52 13.39 -12.38 -6.21
CA HIS A 52 13.54 -13.83 -6.27
C HIS A 52 13.75 -14.35 -7.70
N LEU A 53 12.99 -13.83 -8.67
CA LEU A 53 13.05 -14.26 -10.06
C LEU A 53 14.24 -13.67 -10.84
N ALA A 54 14.94 -12.68 -10.30
CA ALA A 54 16.15 -12.13 -10.90
C ALA A 54 17.40 -13.03 -10.71
N GLY A 55 17.28 -14.13 -9.95
CA GLY A 55 18.35 -15.13 -9.77
C GLY A 55 18.57 -16.02 -11.00
N GLU A 56 19.64 -16.83 -10.97
CA GLU A 56 20.07 -17.68 -12.10
C GLU A 56 19.20 -18.94 -12.33
N ASP A 57 18.19 -19.19 -11.50
CA ASP A 57 17.26 -20.32 -11.64
C ASP A 57 16.23 -20.06 -12.75
N ALA A 58 16.69 -20.16 -14.01
CA ALA A 58 15.91 -19.92 -15.23
C ALA A 58 14.70 -20.85 -15.47
N GLY A 59 14.40 -21.74 -14.51
CA GLY A 59 13.26 -22.67 -14.58
C GLY A 59 11.97 -22.15 -13.93
N ASN A 60 12.04 -21.07 -13.14
CA ASN A 60 10.86 -20.55 -12.43
C ASN A 60 10.31 -19.28 -13.10
N SER A 61 8.99 -19.17 -13.18
CA SER A 61 8.31 -18.01 -13.79
C SER A 61 7.04 -17.66 -13.04
N ARG A 62 6.59 -16.41 -13.13
CA ARG A 62 5.32 -15.98 -12.53
C ARG A 62 4.16 -16.82 -13.07
N ASN A 63 3.33 -17.33 -12.16
CA ASN A 63 2.15 -18.14 -12.48
C ASN A 63 0.85 -17.52 -11.91
N GLY A 64 0.67 -16.23 -12.15
CA GLY A 64 -0.52 -15.49 -11.70
C GLY A 64 -0.46 -14.99 -10.26
N TYR A 65 -1.63 -14.65 -9.72
CA TYR A 65 -1.85 -14.07 -8.40
C TYR A 65 -2.85 -14.91 -7.60
N GLY A 66 -2.74 -14.88 -6.28
CA GLY A 66 -3.55 -15.68 -5.37
C GLY A 66 -4.15 -14.84 -4.25
N ARG A 67 -5.48 -14.79 -4.20
CA ARG A 67 -6.19 -13.96 -3.22
C ARG A 67 -5.98 -14.46 -1.79
N LYS A 68 -5.69 -13.54 -0.88
CA LYS A 68 -5.60 -13.82 0.56
C LYS A 68 -6.15 -12.68 1.38
N THR A 69 -7.07 -12.98 2.30
CA THR A 69 -7.49 -12.01 3.32
C THR A 69 -6.58 -12.11 4.55
N VAL A 70 -5.90 -11.03 4.88
CA VAL A 70 -5.00 -10.90 6.04
C VAL A 70 -5.71 -10.12 7.14
N THR A 71 -5.73 -10.67 8.35
CA THR A 71 -6.22 -9.96 9.54
C THR A 71 -5.08 -9.17 10.15
N THR A 72 -5.24 -7.86 10.25
CA THR A 72 -4.31 -6.94 10.92
C THR A 72 -4.94 -6.40 12.20
N GLU A 73 -4.15 -5.71 13.02
CA GLU A 73 -4.66 -5.01 14.21
C GLU A 73 -5.74 -3.97 13.88
N THR A 74 -5.66 -3.37 12.67
CA THR A 74 -6.56 -2.30 12.24
C THR A 74 -7.75 -2.77 11.39
N GLY A 75 -7.86 -4.08 11.10
CA GLY A 75 -8.91 -4.61 10.24
C GLY A 75 -8.44 -5.71 9.30
N ARG A 76 -9.34 -6.18 8.44
CA ARG A 76 -9.07 -7.20 7.43
C ARG A 76 -8.70 -6.54 6.11
N ILE A 77 -7.67 -7.05 5.44
CA ILE A 77 -7.22 -6.56 4.14
C ILE A 77 -7.22 -7.73 3.17
N GLU A 78 -7.90 -7.59 2.03
CA GLU A 78 -7.83 -8.56 0.94
C GLU A 78 -6.69 -8.20 -0.01
N LEU A 79 -5.72 -9.09 -0.16
CA LEU A 79 -4.61 -9.01 -1.09
C LEU A 79 -4.91 -9.84 -2.35
N ALA A 80 -4.43 -9.39 -3.50
CA ALA A 80 -4.58 -10.06 -4.80
C ALA A 80 -3.52 -11.13 -5.08
#